data_AF-A0A6C0BRI6-F1
#
_entry.id   AF-A0A6C0BRI6-F1
#
_cell.length_a   1.000
_cell.length_b   1.000
_cell.length_c   1.000
_cell.angle_alpha   90.00
_cell.angle_beta   90.00
_cell.angle_gamma   90.00
#
_symmetry.space_group_name_H-M   'P 1'
#
loop_
_entity.id
_entity.type
_entity.pdbx_description
1 polymer ?
#
loop_
_entity_poly.entity_id
_entity_poly.type
_entity_poly.pdbx_seq_one_letter_code
_entity_poly.pdbx_strand_id
1 'polypeptide(L)'
;MENLRVRLINIKDFDILSELCCLEENISYAQDIINNINVNITPKNFLSSFIIYNCSHDIIGKNHIDENLDLINTAKNMIFSETYSDLKKYVTKYCHLFEIWKKKDYKLIIDSLCHEFFQTNLSILNIPTNNIEKKMLLTCYRNKIVHYASKLVSSEDVCNILYNYSPLKYTHKELTTKYNKDFFTNLSYQFDSDNFIPFLDVIDFLCDFYITIQNKKIEHIKAIFNRGYFNDILHNNYNNDDIKFFSNKAFDLIKSVQIHDNNTLLEKYRYEVITNSTYLPDIIENIVNLTISLTNNIENMQKN
;
A
#
# COMPACT_ATOMS: atom_id res chain seq x y z
N MET A 1 -18.61 24.21 -40.93
CA MET A 1 -18.31 24.95 -39.69
C MET A 1 -19.42 25.92 -39.33
N GLU A 2 -19.92 26.68 -40.29
CA GLU A 2 -20.97 27.70 -40.05
C GLU A 2 -22.23 27.16 -39.36
N ASN A 3 -22.76 26.02 -39.81
CA ASN A 3 -23.91 25.37 -39.16
C ASN A 3 -23.68 25.06 -37.67
N LEU A 4 -22.47 24.60 -37.31
CA LEU A 4 -22.12 24.33 -35.91
C LEU A 4 -22.00 25.63 -35.11
N ARG A 5 -21.42 26.69 -35.69
CA ARG A 5 -21.34 28.00 -35.02
C ARG A 5 -22.72 28.54 -34.69
N VAL A 6 -23.63 28.57 -35.67
CA VAL A 6 -25.01 29.06 -35.48
C VAL A 6 -25.72 28.34 -34.33
N ARG A 7 -25.51 27.03 -34.21
CA ARG A 7 -26.19 26.21 -33.22
C ARG A 7 -25.55 26.25 -31.83
N LEU A 8 -24.23 26.32 -31.75
CA LEU A 8 -23.50 26.03 -30.51
C LEU A 8 -22.81 27.25 -29.89
N ILE A 9 -22.47 28.28 -30.66
CA ILE A 9 -21.51 29.32 -30.19
C ILE A 9 -22.06 30.23 -29.09
N ASN A 10 -23.38 30.43 -29.05
CA ASN A 10 -24.01 31.37 -28.12
C ASN A 10 -24.56 30.69 -26.86
N ILE A 11 -24.37 29.37 -26.73
CA ILE A 11 -24.90 28.60 -25.61
C ILE A 11 -23.86 28.59 -24.50
N LYS A 12 -24.19 29.24 -23.39
CA LYS A 12 -23.29 29.41 -22.22
C LYS A 12 -23.53 28.40 -21.10
N ASP A 13 -24.67 27.72 -21.14
CA ASP A 13 -25.01 26.69 -20.17
C ASP A 13 -24.35 25.37 -20.57
N PHE A 14 -23.59 24.77 -19.64
CA PHE A 14 -22.83 23.56 -19.90
C PHE A 14 -23.73 22.37 -20.21
N ASP A 15 -24.81 22.18 -19.45
CA ASP A 15 -25.67 21.01 -19.58
C ASP A 15 -26.37 21.04 -20.95
N ILE A 16 -26.93 22.19 -21.31
CA ILE A 16 -27.57 22.40 -22.62
C ILE A 16 -26.55 22.19 -23.75
N LEU A 17 -25.36 22.77 -23.64
CA LEU A 17 -24.34 22.67 -24.69
C LEU A 17 -23.82 21.24 -24.85
N SER A 18 -23.64 20.52 -23.74
CA SER A 18 -23.21 19.12 -23.71
C SER A 18 -24.21 18.20 -24.40
N GLU A 19 -25.51 18.37 -24.11
CA GLU A 19 -26.59 17.64 -24.77
C GLU A 19 -26.60 17.90 -26.28
N LEU A 20 -26.49 19.17 -26.67
CA LEU A 20 -26.44 19.54 -28.09
C LEU A 20 -25.24 18.95 -28.81
N CYS A 21 -24.06 18.91 -28.18
CA CYS A 21 -22.87 18.27 -28.74
C CYS A 21 -23.04 16.74 -28.93
N CYS A 22 -24.00 16.12 -28.24
CA CYS A 22 -24.30 14.70 -28.39
C CYS A 22 -25.38 14.39 -29.44
N LEU A 23 -26.05 15.41 -30.00
CA LEU A 23 -27.04 15.20 -31.05
C LEU A 23 -26.40 14.67 -32.34
N GLU A 24 -27.01 13.65 -32.94
CA GLU A 24 -26.53 12.99 -34.17
C GLU A 24 -26.28 13.98 -35.31
N GLU A 25 -27.12 15.00 -35.44
CA GLU A 25 -26.97 16.02 -36.48
C GLU A 25 -25.68 16.83 -36.32
N ASN A 26 -25.34 17.24 -35.10
CA ASN A 26 -24.10 17.97 -34.82
C ASN A 26 -22.87 17.05 -34.96
N ILE A 27 -23.01 15.79 -34.59
CA ILE A 27 -21.98 14.76 -34.81
C ILE A 27 -21.71 14.58 -36.31
N SER A 28 -22.76 14.53 -37.14
CA SER A 28 -22.65 14.43 -38.60
C SER A 28 -21.94 15.65 -39.18
N TYR A 29 -22.34 16.87 -38.81
CA TYR A 29 -21.67 18.08 -39.27
C TYR A 29 -20.20 18.12 -38.87
N ALA A 30 -19.86 17.68 -37.67
CA ALA A 30 -18.46 17.57 -37.23
C ALA A 30 -17.70 16.54 -38.05
N GLN A 31 -18.29 15.36 -38.29
CA GLN A 31 -17.68 14.31 -39.10
C GLN A 31 -17.37 14.79 -40.53
N ASP A 32 -18.30 15.49 -41.17
CA ASP A 32 -18.11 16.05 -42.51
C ASP A 32 -16.95 17.05 -42.55
N ILE A 33 -16.87 17.92 -41.54
CA ILE A 33 -15.77 18.88 -41.42
C ILE A 33 -14.44 18.14 -41.26
N ILE A 34 -14.36 17.17 -40.34
CA ILE A 34 -13.16 16.38 -40.05
C ILE A 34 -12.67 15.64 -41.31
N ASN A 35 -13.59 15.02 -42.05
CA ASN A 35 -13.28 14.34 -43.30
C ASN A 35 -12.68 15.30 -44.34
N ASN A 36 -13.23 16.52 -44.45
CA ASN A 36 -12.75 17.53 -45.40
C ASN A 36 -11.34 18.06 -45.08
N ILE A 37 -10.97 18.16 -43.80
CA ILE A 37 -9.61 18.57 -43.39
C ILE A 37 -8.62 17.40 -43.29
N ASN A 38 -9.10 16.16 -43.43
CA ASN A 38 -8.33 14.93 -43.40
C ASN A 38 -7.43 14.83 -42.15
N VAL A 39 -8.06 14.81 -40.98
CA VAL A 39 -7.42 14.54 -39.67
C VAL A 39 -8.13 13.38 -38.98
N ASN A 40 -7.35 12.55 -38.29
CA ASN A 40 -7.87 11.39 -37.58
C ASN A 40 -8.29 11.77 -36.15
N ILE A 41 -9.49 12.31 -35.99
CA ILE A 41 -10.06 12.68 -34.70
C ILE A 41 -11.55 12.31 -34.63
N THR A 42 -12.05 12.10 -33.41
CA THR A 42 -13.48 11.81 -33.22
C THR A 42 -14.32 13.09 -33.27
N PRO A 43 -15.57 13.04 -33.77
CA PRO A 43 -16.50 14.16 -33.71
C PRO A 43 -16.70 14.71 -32.30
N LYS A 44 -16.69 13.84 -31.28
CA LYS A 44 -16.82 14.27 -29.87
C LYS A 44 -15.65 15.14 -29.41
N ASN A 45 -14.41 14.75 -29.75
CA ASN A 45 -13.24 15.57 -29.46
C ASN A 45 -13.23 16.87 -30.30
N PHE A 46 -13.83 16.88 -31.49
CA PHE A 46 -13.99 18.12 -32.24
C PHE A 46 -15.00 19.05 -31.56
N LEU A 47 -16.19 18.52 -31.23
CA LEU A 47 -17.30 19.28 -30.65
C LEU A 47 -16.99 19.78 -29.23
N SER A 48 -16.11 19.10 -28.48
CA SER A 48 -15.66 19.58 -27.18
C SER A 48 -14.96 20.94 -27.25
N SER A 49 -14.49 21.40 -28.42
CA SER A 49 -13.94 22.76 -28.56
C SER A 49 -14.98 23.83 -28.23
N PHE A 50 -16.26 23.60 -28.55
CA PHE A 50 -17.36 24.53 -28.24
C PHE A 50 -17.60 24.60 -26.73
N ILE A 51 -17.58 23.45 -26.04
CA ILE A 51 -17.69 23.39 -24.59
C ILE A 51 -16.54 24.14 -23.92
N ILE A 52 -15.31 23.85 -24.36
CA ILE A 52 -14.09 24.47 -23.82
C ILE A 52 -14.09 25.98 -24.03
N TYR A 53 -14.59 26.47 -25.17
CA TYR A 53 -14.65 27.90 -25.44
C TYR A 53 -15.77 28.60 -24.65
N ASN A 54 -16.99 28.07 -24.68
CA ASN A 54 -18.16 28.73 -24.12
C ASN A 54 -18.26 28.60 -22.59
N CYS A 55 -17.80 27.48 -22.04
CA CYS A 55 -17.92 27.11 -20.62
C CYS A 55 -16.53 26.93 -19.97
N SER A 56 -15.52 27.65 -20.48
CA SER A 56 -14.11 27.54 -20.02
C SER A 56 -13.95 27.63 -18.50
N HIS A 57 -14.65 28.56 -17.86
CA HIS A 57 -14.57 28.76 -16.41
C HIS A 57 -15.06 27.53 -15.63
N ASP A 58 -16.14 26.89 -16.09
CA ASP A 58 -16.79 25.78 -15.39
C ASP A 58 -16.05 24.46 -15.61
N ILE A 59 -15.36 24.33 -16.75
CA ILE A 59 -14.70 23.08 -17.14
C ILE A 59 -13.21 23.09 -16.85
N ILE A 60 -12.50 24.17 -17.18
CA ILE A 60 -11.04 24.23 -17.05
C ILE A 60 -10.62 24.91 -15.73
N GLY A 61 -11.48 25.74 -15.15
CA GLY A 61 -11.18 26.50 -13.93
C GLY A 61 -10.42 27.81 -14.20
N LYS A 62 -9.65 28.29 -13.22
CA LYS A 62 -9.08 29.65 -13.25
C LYS A 62 -8.11 29.87 -14.42
N ASN A 63 -8.30 31.00 -15.10
CA ASN A 63 -7.59 31.48 -16.30
C ASN A 63 -6.13 31.92 -16.06
N HIS A 64 -5.51 31.58 -14.92
CA HIS A 64 -4.15 32.00 -14.56
C HIS A 64 -3.08 30.95 -14.87
N ILE A 65 -3.47 29.83 -15.47
CA ILE A 65 -2.55 28.79 -15.94
C ILE A 65 -2.38 28.99 -17.44
N ASP A 66 -1.17 29.30 -17.89
CA ASP A 66 -0.87 29.58 -19.30
C ASP A 66 -1.32 28.45 -20.24
N GLU A 67 -1.23 27.20 -19.77
CA GLU A 67 -1.65 26.00 -20.50
C GLU A 67 -3.18 25.98 -20.74
N ASN A 68 -3.97 26.44 -19.76
CA ASN A 68 -5.42 26.54 -19.87
C ASN A 68 -5.83 27.64 -20.84
N LEU A 69 -5.13 28.79 -20.78
CA LEU A 69 -5.33 29.88 -21.73
C LEU A 69 -5.01 29.44 -23.16
N ASP A 70 -3.93 28.69 -23.37
CA ASP A 70 -3.57 28.20 -24.72
C ASP A 70 -4.60 27.21 -25.26
N LEU A 71 -5.15 26.34 -24.41
CA LEU A 71 -6.25 25.43 -24.78
C LEU A 71 -7.51 26.20 -25.18
N ILE A 72 -7.93 27.18 -24.38
CA ILE A 72 -9.12 28.02 -24.65
C ILE A 72 -8.95 28.83 -25.93
N ASN A 73 -7.79 29.47 -26.10
CA ASN A 73 -7.49 30.26 -27.30
C ASN A 73 -7.41 29.38 -28.55
N THR A 74 -6.84 28.17 -28.43
CA THR A 74 -6.79 27.22 -29.55
C THR A 74 -8.19 26.72 -29.91
N ALA A 75 -9.05 26.46 -28.92
CA ALA A 75 -10.47 26.12 -29.15
C ALA A 75 -11.21 27.26 -29.86
N LYS A 76 -11.01 28.51 -29.43
CA LYS A 76 -11.55 29.70 -30.10
C LYS A 76 -11.08 29.78 -31.55
N ASN A 77 -9.76 29.66 -31.79
CA ASN A 77 -9.19 29.78 -33.13
C ASN A 77 -9.67 28.66 -34.05
N MET A 78 -9.83 27.44 -33.53
CA MET A 78 -10.48 26.33 -34.23
C MET A 78 -11.92 26.68 -34.61
N ILE A 79 -12.70 27.24 -33.68
CA ILE A 79 -14.10 27.63 -33.94
C ILE A 79 -14.18 28.69 -35.05
N PHE A 80 -13.34 29.72 -35.00
CA PHE A 80 -13.37 30.87 -35.90
C PHE A 80 -12.43 30.77 -37.11
N SER A 81 -11.87 29.58 -37.39
CA SER A 81 -11.02 29.40 -38.58
C SER A 81 -11.78 29.71 -39.88
N GLU A 82 -11.18 30.52 -40.74
CA GLU A 82 -11.76 30.90 -42.04
C GLU A 82 -11.30 29.97 -43.16
N THR A 83 -10.12 29.37 -43.04
CA THR A 83 -9.54 28.45 -44.04
C THR A 83 -9.45 27.02 -43.51
N TYR A 84 -9.52 26.03 -44.42
CA TYR A 84 -9.29 24.63 -44.06
C TYR A 84 -7.88 24.34 -43.56
N SER A 85 -6.88 25.09 -44.06
CA SER A 85 -5.48 24.97 -43.61
C SER A 85 -5.33 25.38 -42.15
N ASP A 86 -5.90 26.54 -41.78
CA ASP A 86 -5.86 27.03 -40.41
C ASP A 86 -6.67 26.13 -39.48
N LEU A 87 -7.85 25.71 -39.92
CA LEU A 87 -8.68 24.77 -39.16
C LEU A 87 -7.91 23.49 -38.86
N LYS A 88 -7.25 22.88 -39.85
CA LYS A 88 -6.44 21.67 -39.65
C LYS A 88 -5.33 21.88 -38.61
N LYS A 89 -4.62 23.01 -38.69
CA LYS A 89 -3.57 23.37 -37.74
C LYS A 89 -4.12 23.50 -36.31
N TYR A 90 -5.21 24.24 -36.13
CA TYR A 90 -5.81 24.47 -34.82
C TYR A 90 -6.48 23.23 -34.23
N VAL A 91 -7.12 22.40 -35.05
CA VAL A 91 -7.67 21.10 -34.63
C VAL A 91 -6.56 20.20 -34.08
N THR A 92 -5.44 20.09 -34.81
CA THR A 92 -4.31 19.26 -34.38
C THR A 92 -3.72 19.74 -33.06
N LYS A 93 -3.52 21.07 -32.92
CA LYS A 93 -3.04 21.68 -31.68
C LYS A 93 -4.02 21.50 -30.53
N TYR A 94 -5.32 21.71 -30.78
CA TYR A 94 -6.37 21.56 -29.78
C TYR A 94 -6.41 20.14 -29.22
N CYS A 95 -6.42 19.12 -30.08
CA CYS A 95 -6.46 17.74 -29.63
C CYS A 95 -5.24 17.37 -28.79
N HIS A 96 -4.05 17.86 -29.14
CA HIS A 96 -2.85 17.65 -28.34
C HIS A 96 -2.97 18.28 -26.93
N LEU A 97 -3.35 19.56 -26.86
CA LEU A 97 -3.52 20.27 -25.59
C LEU A 97 -4.65 19.67 -24.74
N PHE A 98 -5.75 19.28 -25.37
CA PHE A 98 -6.91 18.70 -24.68
C PHE A 98 -6.57 17.35 -24.05
N GLU A 99 -5.78 16.50 -24.72
CA GLU A 99 -5.31 15.24 -24.14
C GLU A 99 -4.32 15.44 -22.97
N ILE A 100 -3.45 16.45 -23.05
CA ILE A 100 -2.59 16.82 -21.91
C ILE A 100 -3.45 17.28 -20.72
N TRP A 101 -4.42 18.14 -20.97
CA TRP A 101 -5.32 18.66 -19.95
C TRP A 101 -6.13 17.53 -19.30
N LYS A 102 -6.77 16.65 -20.09
CA LYS A 102 -7.51 15.48 -19.57
C LYS A 102 -6.68 14.62 -18.63
N LYS A 103 -5.43 14.32 -19.00
CA LYS A 103 -4.54 13.50 -18.17
C LYS A 103 -4.20 14.18 -16.85
N LYS A 104 -3.94 15.48 -16.88
CA LYS A 104 -3.66 16.28 -15.67
C LYS A 104 -4.88 16.36 -14.76
N ASP A 105 -6.03 16.69 -15.33
CA ASP A 105 -7.30 16.78 -14.60
C ASP A 105 -7.68 15.45 -13.95
N TYR A 106 -7.60 14.36 -14.71
CA TYR A 106 -7.83 13.01 -14.21
C TYR A 106 -6.90 12.67 -13.01
N LYS A 107 -5.61 13.00 -13.12
CA LYS A 107 -4.66 12.78 -12.03
C LYS A 107 -5.03 13.61 -10.78
N LEU A 108 -5.38 14.87 -10.95
CA LEU A 108 -5.79 15.74 -9.83
C LEU A 108 -7.03 15.20 -9.12
N ILE A 109 -8.01 14.69 -9.87
CA ILE A 109 -9.20 14.07 -9.30
C ILE A 109 -8.83 12.83 -8.49
N ILE A 110 -7.98 11.94 -9.03
CA ILE A 110 -7.50 10.74 -8.30
C ILE A 110 -6.75 11.14 -7.03
N ASP A 111 -5.79 12.05 -7.13
CA ASP A 111 -4.99 12.49 -5.98
C ASP A 111 -5.88 13.10 -4.88
N SER A 112 -6.89 13.87 -5.27
CA SER A 112 -7.88 14.46 -4.33
C SER A 112 -8.73 13.39 -3.65
N LEU A 113 -9.22 12.40 -4.40
CA LEU A 113 -9.97 11.28 -3.84
C LEU A 113 -9.11 10.43 -2.90
N CYS A 114 -7.85 10.20 -3.24
CA CYS A 114 -6.89 9.48 -2.39
C CYS A 114 -6.63 10.21 -1.08
N HIS A 115 -6.43 11.53 -1.16
CA HIS A 115 -6.25 12.35 0.02
C HIS A 115 -7.48 12.30 0.94
N GLU A 116 -8.67 12.51 0.39
CA GLU A 116 -9.91 12.50 1.15
C GLU A 116 -10.21 11.13 1.77
N PHE A 117 -9.94 10.05 1.01
CA PHE A 117 -10.06 8.68 1.50
C PHE A 117 -9.09 8.39 2.66
N PHE A 118 -7.84 8.81 2.53
CA PHE A 118 -6.84 8.68 3.59
C PHE A 118 -7.25 9.44 4.85
N GLN A 119 -7.62 10.72 4.73
CA GLN A 119 -8.03 11.56 5.86
C GLN A 119 -9.30 11.03 6.54
N THR A 120 -10.25 10.52 5.76
CA THR A 120 -11.47 9.89 6.30
C THR A 120 -11.11 8.64 7.10
N ASN A 121 -10.24 7.78 6.58
CA ASN A 121 -9.78 6.60 7.33
C ASN A 121 -9.02 6.97 8.60
N LEU A 122 -8.13 7.97 8.55
CA LEU A 122 -7.42 8.47 9.72
C LEU A 122 -8.40 8.99 10.79
N SER A 123 -9.41 9.75 10.35
CA SER A 123 -10.47 10.26 11.21
C SER A 123 -11.28 9.13 11.86
N ILE A 124 -11.62 8.08 11.10
CA ILE A 124 -12.29 6.88 11.63
C ILE A 124 -11.46 6.19 12.71
N LEU A 125 -10.13 6.10 12.51
CA LEU A 125 -9.21 5.47 13.47
C LEU A 125 -9.08 6.27 14.76
N ASN A 126 -9.09 7.60 14.67
CA ASN A 126 -8.94 8.50 15.81
C ASN A 126 -10.24 8.71 16.60
N ILE A 127 -11.37 8.17 16.15
CA ILE A 127 -12.63 8.26 16.89
C ILE A 127 -12.64 7.25 18.05
N PRO A 128 -12.93 7.68 19.29
CA PRO A 128 -13.12 6.79 20.42
C PRO A 128 -14.17 5.70 20.15
N THR A 129 -13.94 4.50 20.67
CA THR A 129 -14.79 3.32 20.42
C THR A 129 -16.23 3.47 20.88
N ASN A 130 -16.50 4.37 21.84
CA ASN A 130 -17.84 4.66 22.34
C ASN A 130 -18.67 5.57 21.41
N ASN A 131 -18.07 6.24 20.43
CA ASN A 131 -18.78 7.11 19.48
C ASN A 131 -19.08 6.37 18.17
N ILE A 132 -19.98 5.39 18.27
CA ILE A 132 -20.37 4.49 17.17
C ILE A 132 -21.03 5.28 16.02
N GLU A 133 -21.88 6.25 16.33
CA GLU A 133 -22.64 7.01 15.35
C GLU A 133 -21.73 7.82 14.41
N LYS A 134 -20.78 8.58 14.97
CA LYS A 134 -19.81 9.35 14.18
C LYS A 134 -18.94 8.43 13.32
N LYS A 135 -18.57 7.25 13.87
CA LYS A 135 -17.80 6.24 13.14
C LYS A 135 -18.59 5.66 11.96
N MET A 136 -19.89 5.37 12.15
CA MET A 136 -20.77 4.93 11.07
C MET A 136 -20.91 6.00 9.99
N LEU A 137 -21.13 7.26 10.36
CA LEU A 137 -21.29 8.37 9.41
C LEU A 137 -20.05 8.54 8.53
N LEU A 138 -18.85 8.55 9.11
CA LEU A 138 -17.61 8.63 8.33
C LEU A 138 -17.35 7.38 7.50
N THR A 139 -17.75 6.20 7.97
CA THR A 139 -17.65 4.97 7.17
C THR A 139 -18.55 5.03 5.94
N CYS A 140 -19.78 5.54 6.08
CA CYS A 140 -20.68 5.79 4.96
C CYS A 140 -20.09 6.82 3.98
N TYR A 141 -19.49 7.90 4.49
CA TYR A 141 -18.82 8.90 3.66
C TYR A 141 -17.65 8.28 2.87
N ARG A 142 -16.79 7.51 3.52
CA ARG A 142 -15.69 6.76 2.89
C ARG A 142 -16.21 5.87 1.75
N ASN A 143 -17.32 5.15 1.97
CA ASN A 143 -17.89 4.28 0.95
C ASN A 143 -18.46 5.09 -0.24
N LYS A 144 -18.96 6.32 -0.02
CA LYS A 144 -19.35 7.23 -1.11
C LYS A 144 -18.15 7.67 -1.93
N ILE A 145 -16.99 7.93 -1.32
CA ILE A 145 -15.75 8.25 -2.05
C ILE A 145 -15.39 7.11 -3.02
N VAL A 146 -15.39 5.86 -2.54
CA VAL A 146 -15.13 4.67 -3.37
C VAL A 146 -16.16 4.54 -4.50
N HIS A 147 -17.44 4.79 -4.20
CA HIS A 147 -18.51 4.76 -5.20
C HIS A 147 -18.39 5.83 -6.27
N TYR A 148 -17.87 7.03 -5.94
CA TYR A 148 -17.60 8.05 -6.95
C TYR A 148 -16.36 7.70 -7.77
N ALA A 149 -15.32 7.15 -7.13
CA ALA A 149 -14.13 6.70 -7.81
C ALA A 149 -14.40 5.59 -8.83
N SER A 150 -15.28 4.63 -8.51
CA SER A 150 -15.66 3.56 -9.44
C SER A 150 -16.43 4.05 -10.67
N LYS A 151 -16.98 5.27 -10.63
CA LYS A 151 -17.63 5.91 -11.78
C LYS A 151 -16.65 6.68 -12.68
N LEU A 152 -15.45 6.97 -12.21
CA LEU A 152 -14.42 7.69 -12.96
C LEU A 152 -13.64 6.73 -13.86
N VAL A 153 -14.20 6.45 -15.04
CA VAL A 153 -13.61 5.60 -16.09
C VAL A 153 -13.41 4.14 -15.66
N SER A 154 -13.66 3.23 -16.60
CA SER A 154 -13.69 1.77 -16.46
C SER A 154 -12.33 1.11 -16.23
N SER A 155 -11.58 1.51 -15.21
CA SER A 155 -10.39 0.78 -14.76
C SER A 155 -10.55 0.40 -13.30
N GLU A 156 -10.61 -0.90 -13.02
CA GLU A 156 -10.49 -1.49 -11.67
C GLU A 156 -9.28 -0.92 -10.89
N ASP A 157 -8.29 -0.39 -11.61
CA ASP A 157 -7.10 0.28 -11.08
C ASP A 157 -7.39 1.46 -10.14
N VAL A 158 -8.44 2.28 -10.35
CA VAL A 158 -8.66 3.47 -9.50
C VAL A 158 -9.03 3.10 -8.08
N CYS A 159 -9.89 2.10 -7.90
CA CYS A 159 -10.24 1.59 -6.57
C CYS A 159 -9.02 0.95 -5.88
N ASN A 160 -8.19 0.22 -6.63
CA ASN A 160 -6.97 -0.38 -6.11
C ASN A 160 -5.96 0.69 -5.66
N ILE A 161 -5.80 1.77 -6.45
CA ILE A 161 -4.99 2.93 -6.07
C ILE A 161 -5.52 3.51 -4.75
N LEU A 162 -6.82 3.75 -4.61
CA LEU A 162 -7.40 4.28 -3.37
C LEU A 162 -7.12 3.40 -2.15
N TYR A 163 -7.29 2.09 -2.26
CA TYR A 163 -7.08 1.17 -1.14
C TYR A 163 -5.62 1.13 -0.68
N ASN A 164 -4.66 1.33 -1.60
CA ASN A 164 -3.24 1.45 -1.26
C ASN A 164 -2.92 2.70 -0.43
N TYR A 165 -3.75 3.75 -0.51
CA TYR A 165 -3.65 4.97 0.31
C TYR A 165 -4.38 4.82 1.67
N SER A 166 -4.32 3.64 2.28
CA SER A 166 -4.84 3.43 3.64
C SER A 166 -3.77 3.77 4.69
N PRO A 167 -4.12 4.48 5.78
CA PRO A 167 -3.17 4.74 6.86
C PRO A 167 -2.71 3.45 7.53
N LEU A 168 -1.42 3.39 7.89
CA LEU A 168 -0.86 2.30 8.69
C LEU A 168 -1.56 2.25 10.05
N LYS A 169 -2.19 1.11 10.34
CA LYS A 169 -2.97 0.89 11.58
C LYS A 169 -2.17 0.28 12.72
N TYR A 170 -0.99 -0.24 12.41
CA TYR A 170 -0.15 -0.97 13.34
C TYR A 170 1.21 -0.30 13.42
N THR A 171 1.69 -0.14 14.64
CA THR A 171 3.08 0.20 14.90
C THR A 171 3.99 -0.97 14.53
N HIS A 172 5.26 -0.69 14.23
CA HIS A 172 6.26 -1.73 14.03
C HIS A 172 6.27 -2.75 15.19
N LYS A 173 6.16 -2.27 16.43
CA LYS A 173 6.10 -3.11 17.63
C LYS A 173 4.91 -4.07 17.64
N GLU A 174 3.74 -3.64 17.18
CA GLU A 174 2.55 -4.49 17.10
C GLU A 174 2.68 -5.55 16.02
N LEU A 175 3.26 -5.20 14.86
CA LEU A 175 3.54 -6.16 13.79
C LEU A 175 4.54 -7.22 14.24
N THR A 176 5.64 -6.82 14.88
CA THR A 176 6.64 -7.76 15.42
C THR A 176 6.02 -8.66 16.49
N THR A 177 5.23 -8.10 17.41
CA THR A 177 4.55 -8.89 18.44
C THR A 177 3.61 -9.93 17.83
N LYS A 178 2.81 -9.52 16.84
CA LYS A 178 1.87 -10.42 16.18
C LYS A 178 2.59 -11.51 15.39
N TYR A 179 3.60 -11.15 14.61
CA TYR A 179 4.42 -12.12 13.87
C TYR A 179 5.07 -13.14 14.80
N ASN A 180 5.70 -12.69 15.89
CA ASN A 180 6.33 -13.59 16.85
C ASN A 180 5.31 -14.56 17.46
N LYS A 181 4.15 -14.04 17.86
CA LYS A 181 3.07 -14.87 18.40
C LYS A 181 2.59 -15.91 17.38
N ASP A 182 2.34 -15.50 16.14
CA ASP A 182 1.87 -16.39 15.07
C ASP A 182 2.93 -17.44 14.74
N PHE A 183 4.22 -17.07 14.74
CA PHE A 183 5.34 -17.98 14.55
C PHE A 183 5.38 -19.06 15.63
N PHE A 184 5.40 -18.69 16.92
CA PHE A 184 5.46 -19.67 18.01
C PHE A 184 4.18 -20.51 18.12
N THR A 185 3.01 -19.92 17.82
CA THR A 185 1.76 -20.70 17.74
C THR A 185 1.85 -21.77 16.66
N ASN A 186 2.38 -21.43 15.48
CA ASN A 186 2.57 -22.40 14.41
C ASN A 186 3.68 -23.41 14.75
N LEU A 187 4.77 -22.99 15.39
CA LEU A 187 5.84 -23.87 15.84
C LEU A 187 5.29 -24.96 16.79
N SER A 188 4.54 -24.55 17.82
CA SER A 188 3.91 -25.47 18.77
C SER A 188 2.90 -26.38 18.09
N TYR A 189 2.08 -25.87 17.18
CA TYR A 189 1.14 -26.69 16.41
C TYR A 189 1.84 -27.78 15.58
N GLN A 190 2.93 -27.42 14.87
CA GLN A 190 3.71 -28.38 14.09
C GLN A 190 4.40 -29.40 15.02
N PHE A 191 4.91 -28.94 16.16
CA PHE A 191 5.55 -29.79 17.17
C PHE A 191 4.57 -30.81 17.76
N ASP A 192 3.36 -30.39 18.12
CA ASP A 192 2.29 -31.26 18.64
C ASP A 192 1.72 -32.21 17.58
N SER A 193 1.97 -31.92 16.30
CA SER A 193 1.58 -32.75 15.15
C SER A 193 2.71 -33.69 14.68
N ASP A 194 3.72 -33.93 15.52
CA ASP A 194 4.92 -34.72 15.23
C ASP A 194 5.76 -34.22 14.02
N ASN A 195 5.52 -32.98 13.55
CA ASN A 195 6.35 -32.34 12.54
C ASN A 195 7.43 -31.49 13.20
N PHE A 196 8.57 -32.12 13.50
CA PHE A 196 9.68 -31.49 14.21
C PHE A 196 10.61 -30.64 13.32
N ILE A 197 10.41 -30.60 12.00
CA ILE A 197 11.30 -29.86 11.08
C ILE A 197 11.44 -28.39 11.49
N PRO A 198 10.34 -27.62 11.72
CA PRO A 198 10.46 -26.21 12.09
C PRO A 198 11.21 -25.99 13.41
N PHE A 199 11.07 -26.91 14.37
CA PHE A 199 11.79 -26.88 15.63
C PHE A 199 13.29 -27.08 15.42
N LEU A 200 13.67 -28.10 14.63
CA LEU A 200 15.07 -28.40 14.31
C LEU A 200 15.74 -27.26 13.54
N ASP A 201 15.01 -26.57 12.67
CA ASP A 201 15.52 -25.40 11.95
C ASP A 201 15.81 -24.22 12.90
N VAL A 202 15.03 -24.06 13.98
CA VAL A 202 15.35 -23.09 15.04
C VAL A 202 16.60 -23.50 15.82
N ILE A 203 16.80 -24.80 16.08
CA ILE A 203 18.02 -25.30 16.73
C ILE A 203 19.27 -24.98 15.88
N ASP A 204 19.22 -25.25 14.58
CA ASP A 204 20.32 -24.93 13.66
C ASP A 204 20.61 -23.43 13.63
N PHE A 205 19.56 -22.62 13.51
CA PHE A 205 19.69 -21.16 13.55
C PHE A 205 20.41 -20.68 14.82
N LEU A 206 20.00 -21.19 15.99
CA LEU A 206 20.64 -20.83 17.27
C LEU A 206 22.11 -21.29 17.29
N CYS A 207 22.40 -22.49 16.78
CA CYS A 207 23.76 -23.00 16.67
C CYS A 207 24.66 -22.06 15.86
N ASP A 208 24.22 -21.71 14.64
CA ASP A 208 24.95 -20.83 13.72
C ASP A 208 25.11 -19.42 14.28
N PHE A 209 24.06 -18.89 14.92
CA PHE A 209 24.08 -17.59 15.57
C PHE A 209 25.12 -17.52 16.68
N TYR A 210 25.10 -18.47 17.63
CA TYR A 210 26.04 -18.47 18.74
C TYR A 210 27.48 -18.79 18.29
N ILE A 211 27.67 -19.61 17.26
CA ILE A 211 28.98 -19.83 16.63
C ILE A 211 29.55 -18.51 16.09
N THR A 212 28.69 -17.71 15.43
CA THR A 212 29.08 -16.41 14.88
C THR A 212 29.55 -15.45 15.99
N ILE A 213 28.88 -15.47 17.15
CA ILE A 213 29.23 -14.59 18.28
C ILE A 213 30.42 -15.11 19.09
N GLN A 214 30.51 -16.42 19.33
CA GLN A 214 31.58 -17.05 20.13
C GLN A 214 32.34 -18.12 19.32
N ASN A 215 33.05 -17.66 18.29
CA ASN A 215 33.86 -18.52 17.41
C ASN A 215 34.95 -19.36 18.12
N LYS A 216 35.31 -19.05 19.37
CA LYS A 216 36.25 -19.83 20.18
C LYS A 216 35.62 -21.04 20.88
N LYS A 217 34.29 -21.15 20.90
CA LYS A 217 33.54 -22.21 21.61
C LYS A 217 32.69 -23.08 20.68
N ILE A 218 33.07 -23.20 19.40
CA ILE A 218 32.27 -23.89 18.36
C ILE A 218 31.83 -25.29 18.80
N GLU A 219 32.75 -26.13 19.27
CA GLU A 219 32.43 -27.51 19.69
C GLU A 219 31.45 -27.55 20.87
N HIS A 220 31.59 -26.61 21.81
CA HIS A 220 30.67 -26.51 22.93
C HIS A 220 29.27 -26.07 22.49
N ILE A 221 29.18 -25.13 21.55
CA ILE A 221 27.92 -24.63 21.01
C ILE A 221 27.21 -25.72 20.19
N LYS A 222 27.95 -26.44 19.34
CA LYS A 222 27.45 -27.59 18.59
C LYS A 222 26.97 -28.72 19.49
N ALA A 223 27.59 -28.92 20.64
CA ALA A 223 27.14 -29.90 21.62
C ALA A 223 25.82 -29.50 22.30
N ILE A 224 25.56 -28.21 22.48
CA ILE A 224 24.32 -27.70 23.07
C ILE A 224 23.17 -27.71 22.05
N PHE A 225 23.40 -27.16 20.86
CA PHE A 225 22.42 -27.06 19.77
C PHE A 225 22.69 -28.12 18.70
N ASN A 226 22.61 -29.39 19.10
CA ASN A 226 22.89 -30.51 18.22
C ASN A 226 21.59 -31.00 17.54
N ARG A 227 21.40 -30.68 16.25
CA ARG A 227 20.24 -31.13 15.47
C ARG A 227 20.05 -32.64 15.48
N GLY A 228 21.12 -33.41 15.34
CA GLY A 228 21.07 -34.88 15.31
C GLY A 228 20.55 -35.44 16.64
N TYR A 229 21.09 -34.95 17.75
CA TYR A 229 20.61 -35.30 19.09
C TYR A 229 19.13 -34.98 19.28
N PHE A 230 18.70 -33.77 18.91
CA PHE A 230 17.28 -33.39 19.01
C PHE A 230 16.37 -34.24 18.13
N ASN A 231 16.80 -34.51 16.89
CA ASN A 231 16.06 -35.38 16.00
C ASN A 231 15.89 -36.79 16.61
N ASP A 232 16.93 -37.33 17.23
CA ASP A 232 16.90 -38.66 17.83
C ASP A 232 15.99 -38.71 19.07
N ILE A 233 16.05 -37.73 19.97
CA ILE A 233 15.24 -37.74 21.21
C ILE A 233 13.76 -37.40 20.95
N LEU A 234 13.46 -36.60 19.94
CA LEU A 234 12.08 -36.23 19.60
C LEU A 234 11.30 -37.42 19.03
N HIS A 235 11.98 -38.34 18.32
CA HIS A 235 11.36 -39.56 17.79
C HIS A 235 11.41 -40.75 18.76
N ASN A 236 12.13 -40.65 19.88
CA ASN A 236 12.33 -41.74 20.85
C ASN A 236 11.82 -41.41 22.28
N ASN A 237 10.89 -40.46 22.41
CA ASN A 237 10.32 -39.98 23.68
C ASN A 237 11.39 -39.44 24.66
N TYR A 238 11.74 -38.16 24.51
CA TYR A 238 12.55 -37.41 25.46
C TYR A 238 11.84 -37.21 26.81
N ASN A 239 12.62 -37.06 27.88
CA ASN A 239 12.08 -36.84 29.22
C ASN A 239 12.31 -35.39 29.70
N ASN A 240 11.67 -35.03 30.82
CA ASN A 240 11.75 -33.69 31.38
C ASN A 240 13.17 -33.31 31.86
N ASP A 241 14.01 -34.30 32.20
CA ASP A 241 15.40 -34.06 32.62
C ASP A 241 16.29 -33.68 31.43
N ASP A 242 16.04 -34.24 30.24
CA ASP A 242 16.71 -33.87 29.00
C ASP A 242 16.44 -32.40 28.64
N ILE A 243 15.17 -31.98 28.79
CA ILE A 243 14.74 -30.59 28.57
C ILE A 243 15.43 -29.65 29.56
N LYS A 244 15.43 -30.00 30.84
CA LYS A 244 16.07 -29.19 31.89
C LYS A 244 17.57 -29.09 31.69
N PHE A 245 18.22 -30.19 31.30
CA PHE A 245 19.65 -30.20 31.01
C PHE A 245 19.98 -29.27 29.86
N PHE A 246 19.28 -29.42 28.73
CA PHE A 246 19.44 -28.54 27.57
C PHE A 246 19.22 -27.07 27.93
N SER A 247 18.08 -26.77 28.55
CA SER A 247 17.70 -25.40 28.93
C SER A 247 18.80 -24.74 29.77
N ASN A 248 19.32 -25.45 30.78
CA ASN A 248 20.37 -24.91 31.65
C ASN A 248 21.68 -24.66 30.89
N LYS A 249 22.08 -25.56 29.99
CA LYS A 249 23.27 -25.37 29.17
C LYS A 249 23.11 -24.20 28.19
N ALA A 250 21.94 -24.07 27.57
CA ALA A 250 21.63 -22.93 26.71
C ALA A 250 21.65 -21.62 27.51
N PHE A 251 21.02 -21.55 28.68
CA PHE A 251 21.07 -20.37 29.53
C PHE A 251 22.49 -20.02 30.02
N ASP A 252 23.32 -21.01 30.37
CA ASP A 252 24.72 -20.74 30.73
C ASP A 252 25.52 -20.16 29.56
N LEU A 253 25.28 -20.65 28.34
CA LEU A 253 25.89 -20.10 27.13
C LEU A 253 25.46 -18.64 26.91
N ILE A 254 24.16 -18.35 26.97
CA ILE A 254 23.58 -17.01 26.84
C ILE A 254 24.15 -16.06 27.89
N LYS A 255 24.20 -16.52 29.16
CA LYS A 255 24.78 -15.76 30.28
C LYS A 255 26.24 -15.40 30.04
N SER A 256 26.99 -16.24 29.34
CA SER A 256 28.38 -15.97 28.99
C SER A 256 28.57 -14.93 27.88
N VAL A 257 27.49 -14.55 27.18
CA VAL A 257 27.51 -13.59 26.06
C VAL A 257 26.83 -12.26 26.45
N GLN A 258 25.82 -12.30 27.32
CA GLN A 258 25.00 -11.13 27.62
C GLN A 258 25.65 -10.14 28.59
N ILE A 259 25.24 -8.87 28.47
CA ILE A 259 25.57 -7.79 29.41
C ILE A 259 24.82 -8.01 30.73
N HIS A 260 25.44 -7.65 31.86
CA HIS A 260 24.96 -7.96 33.21
C HIS A 260 23.49 -7.56 33.50
N ASP A 261 22.95 -6.55 32.85
CA ASP A 261 21.59 -6.03 33.11
C ASP A 261 20.45 -6.96 32.63
N ASN A 262 20.73 -7.89 31.70
CA ASN A 262 19.74 -8.86 31.21
C ASN A 262 19.68 -10.17 32.03
N ASN A 263 20.49 -10.27 33.10
CA ASN A 263 20.52 -11.47 33.95
C ASN A 263 19.17 -11.73 34.64
N THR A 264 18.39 -10.70 34.97
CA THR A 264 17.10 -10.87 35.67
C THR A 264 16.08 -11.68 34.84
N LEU A 265 16.00 -11.42 33.53
CA LEU A 265 15.08 -12.15 32.65
C LEU A 265 15.54 -13.60 32.43
N LEU A 266 16.84 -13.80 32.26
CA LEU A 266 17.44 -15.14 32.15
C LEU A 266 17.18 -15.97 33.40
N GLU A 267 17.42 -15.41 34.60
CA GLU A 267 17.18 -16.12 35.86
C GLU A 267 15.69 -16.40 36.09
N LYS A 268 14.79 -15.52 35.61
CA LYS A 268 13.33 -15.79 35.62
C LYS A 268 13.00 -17.02 34.76
N TYR A 269 13.45 -17.07 33.51
CA TYR A 269 13.20 -18.21 32.63
C TYR A 269 13.84 -19.49 33.19
N ARG A 270 15.06 -19.40 33.73
CA ARG A 270 15.73 -20.52 34.39
C ARG A 270 14.91 -21.05 35.57
N TYR A 271 14.34 -20.18 36.39
CA TYR A 271 13.48 -20.58 37.50
C TYR A 271 12.21 -21.30 37.00
N GLU A 272 11.54 -20.78 35.98
CA GLU A 272 10.34 -21.40 35.38
C GLU A 272 10.60 -22.83 34.88
N VAL A 273 11.76 -23.06 34.26
CA VAL A 273 12.20 -24.40 33.81
C VAL A 273 12.40 -25.36 34.98
N ILE A 274 12.91 -24.87 36.11
CA ILE A 274 13.19 -25.71 37.27
C ILE A 274 11.91 -26.12 37.98
N THR A 275 10.93 -25.21 38.08
CA THR A 275 9.72 -25.39 38.90
C THR A 275 8.54 -26.04 38.19
N ASN A 276 8.42 -25.95 36.86
CA ASN A 276 7.24 -26.38 36.12
C ASN A 276 7.49 -27.64 35.26
N SER A 277 6.42 -28.31 34.80
CA SER A 277 6.50 -29.24 33.68
C SER A 277 6.90 -28.46 32.42
N THR A 278 7.98 -28.87 31.75
CA THR A 278 8.54 -28.06 30.65
C THR A 278 8.10 -28.57 29.29
N TYR A 279 7.56 -27.66 28.47
CA TYR A 279 7.22 -27.88 27.08
C TYR A 279 8.34 -27.31 26.21
N LEU A 280 8.92 -28.13 25.33
CA LEU A 280 10.17 -27.80 24.64
C LEU A 280 10.04 -26.57 23.70
N PRO A 281 8.92 -26.36 22.97
CA PRO A 281 8.70 -25.12 22.23
C PRO A 281 8.73 -23.85 23.10
N ASP A 282 8.18 -23.88 24.32
CA ASP A 282 8.23 -22.73 25.23
C ASP A 282 9.67 -22.40 25.66
N ILE A 283 10.50 -23.44 25.86
CA ILE A 283 11.93 -23.28 26.17
C ILE A 283 12.64 -22.59 25.01
N ILE A 284 12.38 -23.03 23.78
CA ILE A 284 12.97 -22.42 22.59
C ILE A 284 12.49 -20.99 22.40
N GLU A 285 11.22 -20.69 22.64
CA GLU A 285 10.70 -19.32 22.64
C GLU A 285 11.47 -18.43 23.61
N ASN A 286 11.69 -18.90 24.84
CA ASN A 286 12.47 -18.16 25.84
C ASN A 286 13.94 -17.94 25.41
N ILE A 287 14.58 -18.95 24.85
CA ILE A 287 15.95 -18.85 24.31
C ILE A 287 16.02 -17.84 23.16
N VAL A 288 15.07 -17.88 22.23
CA VAL A 288 14.99 -16.94 21.10
C VAL A 288 14.72 -15.52 21.60
N ASN A 289 13.85 -15.32 22.59
CA ASN A 289 13.59 -14.01 23.20
C ASN A 289 14.85 -13.41 23.84
N LEU A 290 15.63 -14.21 24.56
CA LEU A 290 16.94 -13.78 25.07
C LEU A 290 17.93 -13.46 23.95
N THR A 291 17.90 -14.24 22.87
CA THR A 291 18.73 -14.04 21.67
C THR A 291 18.39 -12.72 20.97
N ILE A 292 17.11 -12.38 20.81
CA ILE A 292 16.67 -11.09 20.27
C ILE A 292 17.16 -9.93 21.13
N SER A 293 17.10 -10.08 22.46
CA SER A 293 17.63 -9.06 23.38
C SER A 293 19.13 -8.85 23.23
N LEU A 294 19.89 -9.94 23.03
CA LEU A 294 21.32 -9.89 22.71
C LEU A 294 21.60 -9.09 21.43
N THR A 295 20.87 -9.36 20.35
CA THR A 295 21.06 -8.66 19.06
C THR A 295 20.79 -7.17 19.18
N ASN A 296 19.71 -6.78 19.87
CA ASN A 296 19.40 -5.37 20.13
C ASN A 296 20.52 -4.66 20.91
N ASN A 297 21.16 -5.35 21.86
CA ASN A 297 22.28 -4.80 22.61
C ASN A 297 23.53 -4.61 21.73
N ILE A 298 23.82 -5.57 20.84
CA ILE A 298 24.94 -5.47 19.88
C ILE A 298 24.71 -4.29 18.92
N GLU A 299 23.50 -4.13 18.39
CA GLU A 299 23.16 -3.00 17.50
C GLU A 299 23.30 -1.65 18.20
N ASN A 300 22.88 -1.56 19.47
CA ASN A 300 23.01 -0.34 20.25
C ASN A 300 24.47 -0.02 20.61
N MET A 301 25.33 -1.03 20.76
CA MET A 301 26.77 -0.85 20.95
C MET A 301 27.49 -0.35 19.70
N GLN A 302 26.99 -0.62 18.49
CA GLN A 302 27.57 -0.14 17.23
C GLN A 302 27.17 1.30 16.88
N LYS A 303 26.10 1.83 17.50
CA LYS A 303 25.59 3.19 17.26
C LYS A 303 26.22 4.25 18.19
N ASN A 304 26.98 3.82 19.19
CA ASN A 304 27.77 4.67 20.10
C ASN A 304 29.26 4.56 19.76
#